data_AF-B7R5P5-F1
#
_entry.id   AF-B7R5P5-F1
#
_cell.length_a   1.000
_cell.length_b   1.000
_cell.length_c   1.000
_cell.angle_alpha   90.00
_cell.angle_beta   90.00
_cell.angle_gamma   90.00
#
_symmetry.space_group_name_H-M   'P 1'
#
loop_
_entity.id
_entity.type
_entity.pdbx_description
1 polymer ?
#
loop_
_entity_poly.entity_id
_entity_poly.type
_entity_poly.pdbx_seq_one_letter_code
_entity_poly.pdbx_strand_id
1 'polypeptide(L)'
;MRVWEGIRLFENIVCKSPEDLFLLIQEALRLGRGVLVRIFSKDERSAYVHLLFDEEKLLLAEVVFIRTGGRLRGESAIRYLLDVLSFPVIADVYSLGDEEVKRTVLSNLELYEETPHVLLFELFSPKLWQSSPTSLKSDLLVRSLE
;
A
#
# COMPACT_ATOMS: atom_id res chain seq x y z
N MET A 1 5.80 -11.35 -0.76
CA MET A 1 4.44 -11.88 -0.92
C MET A 1 4.45 -12.82 -2.09
N ARG A 2 3.92 -14.04 -1.93
CA ARG A 2 3.69 -14.93 -3.06
C ARG A 2 2.39 -14.52 -3.74
N VAL A 3 2.43 -14.27 -5.04
CA VAL A 3 1.29 -13.79 -5.84
C VAL A 3 1.13 -14.64 -7.07
N TRP A 4 -0.12 -14.77 -7.50
CA TRP A 4 -0.53 -15.50 -8.70
C TRP A 4 -0.83 -14.49 -9.81
N GLU A 5 -0.60 -14.87 -11.08
CA GLU A 5 -0.75 -13.96 -12.21
C GLU A 5 -2.22 -13.60 -12.42
N GLY A 6 -2.59 -12.37 -12.03
CA GLY A 6 -3.86 -11.75 -12.34
C GLY A 6 -3.90 -11.14 -13.74
N ILE A 7 -5.04 -10.52 -14.09
CA ILE A 7 -5.16 -9.73 -15.32
C ILE A 7 -4.38 -8.42 -15.11
N ARG A 8 -3.28 -8.27 -15.86
CA ARG A 8 -2.54 -7.01 -15.97
C ARG A 8 -3.42 -5.96 -16.62
N LEU A 9 -3.79 -4.93 -15.87
CA LEU A 9 -4.60 -3.82 -16.40
C LEU A 9 -3.77 -2.58 -16.64
N PHE A 10 -2.94 -2.21 -15.66
CA PHE A 10 -2.15 -1.00 -15.69
C PHE A 10 -0.71 -1.34 -15.32
N GLU A 11 0.24 -0.97 -16.16
CA GLU A 11 1.67 -1.24 -15.93
C GLU A 11 2.47 0.04 -16.13
N ASN A 12 3.41 0.27 -15.22
CA ASN A 12 4.30 1.43 -15.21
C ASN A 12 3.57 2.78 -15.23
N ILE A 13 2.40 2.87 -14.60
CA ILE A 13 1.65 4.12 -14.53
C ILE A 13 2.29 5.04 -13.50
N VAL A 14 2.53 6.29 -13.88
CA VAL A 14 3.03 7.32 -12.97
C VAL A 14 1.85 7.96 -12.24
N CYS A 15 1.71 7.68 -10.95
CA CYS A 15 0.77 8.35 -10.06
C CYS A 15 1.47 9.58 -9.48
N LYS A 16 0.96 10.78 -9.76
CA LYS A 16 1.51 12.04 -9.24
C LYS A 16 0.95 12.40 -7.89
N SER A 17 -0.21 11.85 -7.56
CA SER A 17 -0.86 12.04 -6.27
C SER A 17 -1.46 10.73 -5.75
N PRO A 18 -1.88 10.74 -4.48
CA PRO A 18 -2.59 9.62 -3.85
C PRO A 18 -3.89 9.25 -4.56
N GLU A 19 -4.61 10.28 -5.01
CA GLU A 19 -5.89 10.15 -5.69
C GLU A 19 -5.73 9.44 -7.03
N ASP A 20 -4.63 9.67 -7.75
CA ASP A 20 -4.33 8.95 -9.00
C ASP A 20 -4.26 7.44 -8.75
N LEU A 21 -3.56 7.02 -7.70
CA LEU A 21 -3.43 5.61 -7.34
C LEU A 21 -4.77 5.03 -6.88
N PHE A 22 -5.51 5.77 -6.05
CA PHE A 22 -6.84 5.36 -5.60
C PHE A 22 -7.78 5.09 -6.79
N LEU A 23 -7.81 6.00 -7.78
CA LEU A 23 -8.65 5.83 -8.97
C LEU A 23 -8.24 4.61 -9.80
N LEU A 24 -6.94 4.33 -9.97
CA LEU A 24 -6.48 3.12 -10.67
C LEU A 24 -6.92 1.84 -9.96
N ILE A 25 -6.85 1.84 -8.63
CA ILE A 25 -7.30 0.71 -7.81
C ILE A 25 -8.81 0.51 -7.98
N GLN A 26 -9.61 1.58 -7.94
CA GLN A 26 -11.06 1.50 -8.14
C GLN A 26 -11.41 0.97 -9.53
N GLU A 27 -10.75 1.43 -10.59
CA GLU A 27 -10.99 0.93 -11.94
C GLU A 27 -10.66 -0.57 -12.07
N ALA A 28 -9.58 -1.03 -11.43
CA ALA A 28 -9.26 -2.46 -11.42
C ALA A 28 -10.28 -3.30 -10.63
N LEU A 29 -10.82 -2.77 -9.52
CA LEU A 29 -11.87 -3.42 -8.73
C LEU A 29 -13.20 -3.49 -9.48
N ARG A 30 -13.51 -2.57 -10.40
CA ARG A 30 -14.71 -2.68 -11.26
C ARG A 30 -14.70 -3.91 -12.17
N LEU A 31 -13.52 -4.47 -12.44
CA LEU A 31 -13.32 -5.59 -13.36
C LEU A 31 -13.15 -6.94 -12.65
N GLY A 32 -13.00 -6.95 -11.32
CA GLY A 32 -12.68 -8.15 -10.55
C GLY A 32 -13.25 -8.12 -9.13
N ARG A 33 -12.75 -9.02 -8.29
CA ARG A 33 -13.13 -9.16 -6.86
C ARG A 33 -12.02 -8.74 -5.91
N GLY A 34 -10.84 -8.47 -6.46
CA GLY A 34 -9.73 -7.90 -5.72
C GLY A 34 -8.71 -7.29 -6.67
N VAL A 35 -7.69 -6.69 -6.08
CA VAL A 35 -6.67 -5.94 -6.81
C VAL A 35 -5.31 -6.16 -6.16
N LEU A 36 -4.34 -6.52 -6.98
CA LEU A 36 -2.94 -6.53 -6.61
C LEU A 36 -2.31 -5.23 -7.11
N VAL A 37 -1.64 -4.53 -6.20
CA VAL A 37 -0.93 -3.29 -6.51
C VAL A 37 0.54 -3.48 -6.20
N ARG A 38 1.40 -3.10 -7.14
CA ARG A 38 2.85 -3.05 -6.93
C ARG A 38 3.31 -1.62 -7.18
N ILE A 39 3.87 -0.99 -6.16
CA ILE A 39 4.33 0.40 -6.23
C ILE A 39 5.84 0.39 -6.13
N PHE A 40 6.50 1.00 -7.09
CA PHE A 40 7.90 1.32 -7.02
C PHE A 40 8.08 2.74 -6.50
N SER A 41 8.76 2.85 -5.36
CA SER A 41 9.21 4.12 -4.81
C SER A 41 10.72 4.25 -4.99
N LYS A 42 11.14 5.36 -5.60
CA LYS A 42 12.55 5.76 -5.71
C LYS A 42 12.88 6.76 -4.60
N ASP A 43 12.79 6.31 -3.36
CA ASP A 43 13.36 7.02 -2.21
C ASP A 43 14.83 6.62 -1.98
N GLU A 44 15.44 7.08 -0.89
CA GLU A 44 16.83 6.76 -0.51
C GLU A 44 17.12 5.26 -0.41
N ARG A 45 16.10 4.43 -0.14
CA ARG A 45 16.22 2.99 0.05
C ARG A 45 15.82 2.19 -1.17
N SER A 46 14.99 2.78 -2.05
CA SER A 46 14.34 2.19 -3.22
C SER A 46 13.61 0.89 -2.85
N ALA A 47 12.28 0.91 -2.91
CA ALA A 47 11.48 -0.22 -2.45
C ALA A 47 10.33 -0.54 -3.38
N TYR A 48 9.89 -1.79 -3.31
CA TYR A 48 8.58 -2.19 -3.81
C TYR A 48 7.60 -2.31 -2.66
N VAL A 49 6.46 -1.64 -2.78
CA VAL A 49 5.30 -1.86 -1.92
C VAL A 49 4.35 -2.80 -2.65
N HIS A 50 3.93 -3.88 -2.00
CA HIS A 50 2.98 -4.86 -2.50
C HIS A 50 1.73 -4.81 -1.65
N LEU A 51 0.60 -4.49 -2.28
CA LEU A 51 -0.70 -4.41 -1.63
C LEU A 51 -1.69 -5.37 -2.28
N LEU A 52 -2.55 -5.98 -1.48
CA LEU A 52 -3.73 -6.72 -1.96
C LEU A 52 -4.96 -6.11 -1.31
N PHE A 53 -5.97 -5.76 -2.11
CA PHE A 53 -7.29 -5.39 -1.60
C PHE A 53 -8.36 -6.36 -2.12
N ASP A 54 -9.43 -6.53 -1.35
CA ASP A 54 -10.73 -6.93 -1.88
C ASP A 54 -11.54 -5.68 -2.28
N GLU A 55 -12.86 -5.83 -2.45
CA GLU A 55 -13.77 -4.74 -2.81
C GLU A 55 -13.89 -3.64 -1.74
N GLU A 56 -13.52 -3.93 -0.48
CA GLU A 56 -13.76 -3.05 0.66
C GLU A 56 -12.46 -2.54 1.30
N LYS A 57 -11.48 -3.43 1.46
CA LYS A 57 -10.39 -3.23 2.42
C LYS A 57 -9.07 -3.85 1.97
N LEU A 58 -8.02 -3.39 2.63
CA LEU A 58 -6.68 -3.94 2.51
C LEU A 58 -6.61 -5.31 3.16
N LEU A 59 -6.06 -6.29 2.44
CA LEU A 59 -5.85 -7.66 2.90
C LEU A 59 -4.38 -7.94 3.21
N LEU A 60 -3.46 -7.45 2.37
CA LEU A 60 -2.01 -7.69 2.55
C LEU A 60 -1.24 -6.42 2.26
N ALA A 61 -0.23 -6.11 3.08
CA ALA A 61 0.73 -5.05 2.83
C ALA A 61 2.16 -5.47 3.19
N GLU A 62 3.04 -5.51 2.19
CA GLU A 62 4.48 -5.78 2.37
C GLU A 62 5.31 -4.73 1.64
N VAL A 63 6.43 -4.33 2.23
CA VAL A 63 7.47 -3.54 1.56
C VAL A 63 8.72 -4.42 1.44
N VAL A 64 9.36 -4.39 0.29
CA VAL A 64 10.64 -5.06 0.04
C VAL A 64 11.66 -4.03 -0.42
N PHE A 65 12.68 -3.80 0.40
CA PHE A 65 13.79 -2.90 0.07
C PHE A 65 14.73 -3.56 -0.92
N ILE A 66 15.00 -2.89 -2.04
CA ILE A 66 15.72 -3.48 -3.18
C ILE A 66 17.18 -3.78 -2.81
N ARG A 67 17.83 -2.85 -2.10
CA ARG A 67 19.27 -2.97 -1.79
C ARG A 67 19.55 -3.99 -0.68
N THR A 68 18.73 -4.00 0.36
CA THR A 68 18.99 -4.80 1.56
C THR A 68 18.26 -6.13 1.56
N GLY A 69 17.21 -6.29 0.73
CA GLY A 69 16.27 -7.41 0.82
C GLY A 69 15.42 -7.40 2.09
N GLY A 70 15.58 -6.39 2.95
CA GLY A 70 14.81 -6.20 4.17
C GLY A 70 13.33 -5.97 3.87
N ARG A 71 12.47 -6.33 4.82
CA ARG A 71 11.02 -6.29 4.64
C ARG A 71 10.33 -5.53 5.76
N LEU A 72 9.28 -4.79 5.40
CA LEU A 72 8.28 -4.30 6.34
C LEU A 72 6.96 -5.00 6.04
N ARG A 73 6.15 -5.24 7.07
CA ARG A 73 4.86 -5.92 6.96
C ARG A 73 3.79 -5.15 7.74
N GLY A 74 2.55 -5.35 7.32
CA GLY A 74 1.36 -4.85 8.00
C GLY A 74 1.39 -3.35 8.27
N GLU A 75 1.15 -2.95 9.51
CA GLU A 75 1.15 -1.53 9.95
C GLU A 75 2.40 -0.76 9.53
N SER A 76 3.58 -1.39 9.61
CA SER A 76 4.84 -0.73 9.21
C SER A 76 4.94 -0.52 7.70
N ALA A 77 4.36 -1.43 6.91
CA ALA A 77 4.27 -1.28 5.46
C ALA A 77 3.28 -0.17 5.07
N ILE A 78 2.15 -0.05 5.78
CA ILE A 78 1.16 1.01 5.57
C ILE A 78 1.76 2.38 5.87
N ARG A 79 2.50 2.54 6.97
CA ARG A 79 3.16 3.82 7.28
C ARG A 79 4.18 4.21 6.21
N TYR A 80 4.98 3.24 5.76
CA TYR A 80 5.90 3.48 4.66
C TYR A 80 5.18 3.87 3.36
N LEU A 81 4.04 3.23 3.05
CA LEU A 81 3.20 3.59 1.91
C LEU A 81 2.77 5.07 1.98
N LEU A 82 2.25 5.51 3.12
CA LEU A 82 1.80 6.91 3.30
C LEU A 82 2.96 7.91 3.12
N ASP A 83 4.14 7.57 3.61
CA ASP A 83 5.33 8.40 3.44
C ASP A 83 5.73 8.50 1.94
N VAL A 84 5.76 7.38 1.21
CA VAL A 84 6.20 7.40 -0.21
C VAL A 84 5.18 8.03 -1.14
N LEU A 85 3.89 7.95 -0.84
CA LEU A 85 2.86 8.57 -1.68
C LEU A 85 2.80 10.10 -1.54
N SER A 86 3.58 10.69 -0.64
CA SER A 86 3.85 12.14 -0.63
C SER A 86 4.66 12.62 -1.84
N PHE A 87 5.15 11.68 -2.66
CA PHE A 87 5.90 11.92 -3.90
C PHE A 87 5.27 11.12 -5.07
N PRO A 88 5.56 11.49 -6.33
CA PRO A 88 5.16 10.68 -7.46
C PRO A 88 5.75 9.26 -7.39
N VAL A 89 4.91 8.26 -7.66
CA VAL A 89 5.28 6.84 -7.66
C VAL A 89 4.96 6.18 -8.99
N ILE A 90 5.60 5.03 -9.26
CA ILE A 90 5.25 4.18 -10.40
C ILE A 90 4.46 3.00 -9.87
N ALA A 91 3.28 2.73 -10.42
CA ALA A 91 2.41 1.66 -10.00
C ALA A 91 2.06 0.71 -11.14
N ASP A 92 2.05 -0.58 -10.80
CA ASP A 92 1.39 -1.63 -11.56
C ASP A 92 0.13 -2.06 -10.79
N VAL A 93 -0.99 -2.22 -11.51
CA VAL A 93 -2.29 -2.60 -10.94
C VAL A 93 -2.87 -3.75 -11.75
N TYR A 94 -3.23 -4.82 -11.05
CA TYR A 94 -3.74 -6.06 -11.60
C TYR A 94 -5.10 -6.34 -10.99
N SER A 95 -6.11 -6.62 -11.81
CA SER A 95 -7.41 -7.09 -11.33
C SER A 95 -7.37 -8.59 -11.11
N LEU A 96 -7.94 -9.03 -10.00
CA LEU A 96 -7.98 -10.41 -9.56
C LEU A 96 -9.43 -10.91 -9.45
N GLY A 97 -9.65 -12.14 -9.88
CA GLY A 97 -10.84 -12.92 -9.55
C GLY A 97 -10.80 -13.45 -8.11
N ASP A 98 -11.95 -13.89 -7.63
CA ASP A 98 -12.14 -14.39 -6.25
C ASP A 98 -11.15 -15.53 -5.89
N GLU A 99 -10.95 -16.48 -6.81
CA GLU A 99 -10.03 -17.60 -6.62
C GLU A 99 -8.57 -17.15 -6.46
N GLU A 100 -8.14 -16.11 -7.18
CA GLU A 100 -6.77 -15.59 -7.11
C GLU A 100 -6.54 -14.82 -5.80
N VAL A 101 -7.54 -14.05 -5.36
CA VAL A 101 -7.54 -13.39 -4.05
C VAL A 101 -7.39 -14.43 -2.94
N LYS A 102 -8.27 -15.45 -2.91
CA LYS A 102 -8.24 -16.53 -1.91
C LYS A 102 -6.90 -17.26 -1.87
N ARG A 103 -6.37 -17.67 -3.04
CA ARG A 103 -5.06 -18.34 -3.12
C ARG A 103 -3.92 -17.45 -2.63
N THR A 104 -3.98 -16.15 -2.93
CA THR A 104 -2.97 -15.19 -2.47
C THR A 104 -3.03 -15.04 -0.96
N VAL A 105 -4.21 -14.87 -0.36
CA VAL A 105 -4.37 -14.80 1.10
C VAL A 105 -3.89 -16.09 1.78
N LEU A 106 -4.34 -17.26 1.31
CA LEU A 106 -3.96 -18.56 1.88
C LEU A 106 -2.44 -18.82 1.82
N SER A 107 -1.76 -18.30 0.80
CA SER A 107 -0.30 -18.43 0.65
C SER A 107 0.50 -17.45 1.52
N ASN A 108 -0.17 -16.49 2.18
CA ASN A 108 0.43 -15.42 2.95
C ASN A 108 -0.34 -15.17 4.27
N LEU A 109 -0.84 -16.22 4.93
CA LEU A 109 -1.67 -16.10 6.15
C LEU A 109 -1.02 -15.29 7.27
N GLU A 110 0.28 -15.48 7.53
CA GLU A 110 1.00 -14.67 8.53
C GLU A 110 0.94 -13.16 8.21
N LEU A 111 1.13 -12.81 6.94
CA LEU A 111 1.06 -11.41 6.50
C LEU A 111 -0.36 -10.86 6.59
N TYR A 112 -1.37 -11.70 6.32
CA TYR A 112 -2.77 -11.33 6.46
C TYR A 112 -3.11 -10.99 7.91
N GLU A 113 -2.66 -11.82 8.87
CA GLU A 113 -2.86 -11.58 10.30
C GLU A 113 -2.13 -10.33 10.80
N GLU A 114 -0.96 -10.03 10.25
CA GLU A 114 -0.19 -8.81 10.57
C GLU A 114 -0.76 -7.54 9.91
N THR A 115 -1.56 -7.66 8.84
CA THR A 115 -2.03 -6.52 8.05
C THR A 115 -3.29 -5.90 8.66
N PRO A 116 -3.27 -4.59 9.00
CA PRO A 116 -4.46 -3.87 9.38
C PRO A 116 -5.47 -3.83 8.22
N HIS A 117 -6.69 -4.31 8.48
CA HIS A 117 -7.79 -4.39 7.52
C HIS A 117 -8.48 -3.05 7.27
N VAL A 118 -7.69 -2.02 6.96
CA VAL A 118 -8.15 -0.65 6.73
C VAL A 118 -8.99 -0.59 5.47
N LEU A 119 -10.10 0.15 5.50
CA LEU A 119 -10.96 0.33 4.33
C LEU A 119 -10.21 1.10 3.24
N LEU A 120 -10.47 0.78 1.98
CA LEU A 120 -9.77 1.39 0.85
C LEU A 120 -9.89 2.92 0.88
N PHE A 121 -11.10 3.46 1.10
CA PHE A 121 -11.29 4.91 1.15
C PHE A 121 -10.60 5.57 2.35
N GLU A 122 -10.44 4.84 3.46
CA GLU A 122 -9.76 5.36 4.65
C GLU A 122 -8.27 5.52 4.37
N LEU A 123 -7.65 4.52 3.74
CA LEU A 123 -6.23 4.51 3.41
C LEU A 123 -5.81 5.73 2.58
N PHE A 124 -6.67 6.19 1.68
CA PHE A 124 -6.44 7.35 0.81
C PHE A 124 -7.15 8.63 1.30
N SER A 125 -7.68 8.65 2.53
CA SER A 125 -8.29 9.84 3.11
C SER A 125 -7.21 10.82 3.60
N PRO A 126 -7.30 12.12 3.29
CA PRO A 126 -6.30 13.12 3.69
C PRO A 126 -6.01 13.18 5.20
N LYS A 127 -6.94 12.72 6.06
CA LYS A 127 -6.76 12.70 7.51
C LYS A 127 -5.65 11.75 7.98
N LEU A 128 -5.44 10.62 7.29
CA LEU A 128 -4.35 9.68 7.61
C LEU A 128 -2.97 10.20 7.19
N TRP A 129 -2.94 11.18 6.29
CA TRP A 129 -1.72 11.72 5.67
C TRP A 129 -1.20 12.94 6.42
N GLN A 130 -2.05 13.57 7.21
CA GLN A 130 -1.68 14.67 8.11
C GLN A 130 -1.08 14.18 9.44
N SER A 131 -1.03 12.86 9.65
CA SER A 131 -0.46 12.22 10.84
C SER A 131 0.88 11.52 10.55
N SER A 132 1.71 12.09 9.67
CA SER A 132 3.13 11.73 9.61
C SER A 132 3.77 11.93 11.00
N PRO A 133 4.66 11.03 11.49
CA PRO A 133 5.17 11.06 12.87
C PRO A 133 6.08 12.24 13.22
N THR A 134 6.33 13.17 12.30
CA THR A 134 7.26 14.29 12.52
C THR A 134 6.66 15.41 13.37
N SER A 135 5.33 15.49 13.55
CA SER A 135 4.70 16.52 14.39
C SER A 135 4.63 16.17 15.88
N LEU A 136 4.80 14.91 16.26
CA LEU A 136 4.74 14.50 17.68
C LEU A 136 6.00 14.86 18.49
N LYS A 137 7.11 15.20 17.83
CA LYS A 137 8.32 15.67 18.52
C LYS A 137 8.38 17.19 18.70
N SER A 138 7.69 17.98 17.88
CA SER A 138 7.63 19.43 18.06
C SER A 138 6.70 19.85 19.20
N ASP A 139 5.60 19.13 19.41
CA ASP A 139 4.60 19.53 20.42
C ASP A 139 4.99 19.16 21.86
N LEU A 140 5.85 18.15 22.04
CA LEU A 140 6.35 17.75 23.36
C LEU A 140 7.53 18.61 23.86
N LEU A 141 8.26 19.27 22.96
CA LEU A 141 9.35 20.17 23.31
C LEU A 141 8.85 21.56 23.72
N VAL A 142 7.75 22.05 23.14
CA VAL A 142 7.19 23.38 23.47
C VAL A 142 6.51 23.37 24.85
N ARG A 143 5.94 22.23 25.28
CA ARG A 143 5.29 22.11 26.60
C ARG A 143 6.22 21.91 27.79
N SER A 144 7.53 21.76 27.56
CA SER A 144 8.53 21.60 28.64
C SER A 144 9.30 22.90 28.93
N LEU A 145 8.90 24.01 28.31
CA LEU A 145 9.51 25.34 28.46
C LEU A 145 8.52 26.44 28.87
N GLU A 146 7.32 26.08 29.32
CA GLU A 146 6.37 27.00 29.99
C GLU A 146 6.30 26.73 31.50
#